data_AF-A0A498FRL5-F1
#
_entry.id   AF-A0A498FRL5-F1
#
_cell.length_a   1.000
_cell.length_b   1.000
_cell.length_c   1.000
_cell.angle_alpha   90.00
_cell.angle_beta   90.00
_cell.angle_gamma   90.00
#
_symmetry.space_group_name_H-M   'P 1'
#
loop_
_entity.id
_entity.type
_entity.pdbx_description
1 polymer ?
#
loop_
_entity_poly.entity_id
_entity_poly.type
_entity_poly.pdbx_seq_one_letter_code
_entity_poly.pdbx_strand_id
1 'polypeptide(L)'
;MESEQDELPDWISSRIEEPNYNKDLTQKRVAEEFEFGDRPFYNVSQMHAALGGSVSDDTVRTRLKELNERDVLQLQEVNNGKIYWLDRPESSWPIPPDVEVEPKSSEMTLSEWRSQTHVQTAAVSILAAILGTAVTLVGVFQTGGYYQLPISGGELITYGLSAALMSYVGLFASGAMWIFTQSEPDETSLGIE
;
A
#
# COMPACT_ATOMS: atom_id res chain seq x y z
N MET A 1 -48.23 -15.71 9.91
CA MET A 1 -46.85 -16.19 10.13
C MET A 1 -46.02 -14.93 10.25
N GLU A 2 -45.87 -14.45 11.48
CA GLU A 2 -45.03 -13.29 11.79
C GLU A 2 -43.60 -13.55 11.29
N SER A 3 -43.08 -12.59 10.53
CA SER A 3 -41.66 -12.49 10.25
C SER A 3 -40.96 -12.09 11.55
N GLU A 4 -40.30 -13.03 12.21
CA GLU A 4 -39.25 -12.73 13.19
C GLU A 4 -38.26 -11.79 12.48
N GLN A 5 -38.31 -10.51 12.83
CA GLN A 5 -37.24 -9.59 12.49
C GLN A 5 -36.05 -10.13 13.27
N ASP A 6 -35.03 -10.64 12.58
CA ASP A 6 -33.74 -10.98 13.18
C ASP A 6 -33.13 -9.69 13.73
N GLU A 7 -33.53 -9.36 14.95
CA GLU A 7 -33.16 -8.15 15.65
C GLU A 7 -31.76 -8.34 16.19
N LEU A 8 -30.88 -7.39 15.91
CA LEU A 8 -29.52 -7.42 16.42
C LEU A 8 -29.56 -7.53 17.95
N PRO A 9 -28.70 -8.35 18.57
CA PRO A 9 -28.61 -8.47 20.02
C PRO A 9 -28.43 -7.11 20.70
N ASP A 10 -29.02 -6.97 21.89
CA ASP A 10 -29.11 -5.70 22.63
C ASP A 10 -27.76 -4.98 22.83
N TRP A 11 -26.68 -5.75 22.99
CA TRP A 11 -25.34 -5.19 23.19
C TRP A 11 -24.77 -4.53 21.92
N ILE A 12 -25.20 -4.96 20.72
CA ILE A 12 -24.87 -4.31 19.45
C ILE A 12 -25.81 -3.13 19.23
N SER A 13 -27.12 -3.36 19.35
CA SER A 13 -28.15 -2.37 19.05
C SER A 13 -28.03 -1.11 19.92
N SER A 14 -27.57 -1.26 21.17
CA SER A 14 -27.31 -0.15 22.10
C SER A 14 -26.06 0.69 21.79
N ARG A 15 -25.12 0.17 20.98
CA ARG A 15 -23.85 0.84 20.65
C ARG A 15 -23.85 1.46 19.25
N ILE A 16 -24.71 0.97 18.36
CA ILE A 16 -24.86 1.49 16.99
C ILE A 16 -25.84 2.66 16.90
N GLU A 17 -25.69 3.47 15.86
CA GLU A 17 -26.67 4.51 15.55
C GLU A 17 -28.00 3.92 15.10
N GLU A 18 -29.10 4.61 15.44
CA GLU A 18 -30.41 4.30 14.89
C GLU A 18 -30.37 4.30 13.34
N PRO A 19 -31.10 3.38 12.68
CA PRO A 19 -31.11 3.30 11.22
C PRO A 19 -31.54 4.62 10.59
N ASN A 20 -30.60 5.29 9.92
CA ASN A 20 -30.88 6.50 9.17
C ASN A 20 -31.08 6.15 7.70
N TYR A 21 -32.32 6.28 7.21
CA TYR A 21 -32.71 5.98 5.83
C TYR A 21 -32.06 6.90 4.78
N ASN A 22 -31.41 8.00 5.19
CA ASN A 22 -30.67 8.88 4.29
C ASN A 22 -29.20 8.43 4.07
N LYS A 23 -28.74 7.37 4.74
CA LYS A 23 -27.39 6.82 4.56
C LYS A 23 -27.45 5.62 3.61
N ASP A 24 -26.58 5.61 2.61
CA ASP A 24 -26.45 4.51 1.64
C ASP A 24 -26.07 3.16 2.30
N LEU A 25 -25.36 3.22 3.43
CA LEU A 25 -25.03 2.06 4.26
C LEU A 25 -25.20 2.43 5.74
N THR A 26 -25.99 1.66 6.49
CA THR A 26 -26.18 1.83 7.93
C THR A 26 -25.22 0.95 8.73
N GLN A 27 -24.87 1.39 9.94
CA GLN A 27 -24.08 0.59 10.88
C GLN A 27 -24.80 -0.72 11.22
N LYS A 28 -26.13 -0.66 11.39
CA LYS A 28 -27.00 -1.83 11.58
C LYS A 28 -26.78 -2.88 10.49
N ARG A 29 -26.77 -2.48 9.23
CA ARG A 29 -26.60 -3.42 8.11
C ARG A 29 -25.24 -4.13 8.10
N VAL A 30 -24.17 -3.42 8.48
CA VAL A 30 -22.84 -4.01 8.60
C VAL A 30 -22.77 -4.96 9.79
N ALA A 31 -23.36 -4.58 10.93
CA ALA A 31 -23.39 -5.42 12.12
C ALA A 31 -24.25 -6.69 11.95
N GLU A 32 -25.36 -6.60 11.18
CA GLU A 32 -26.18 -7.76 10.80
C GLU A 32 -25.34 -8.79 10.05
N GLU A 33 -24.48 -8.36 9.12
CA GLU A 33 -23.63 -9.27 8.36
C GLU A 33 -22.57 -9.97 9.25
N PHE A 34 -22.15 -9.32 10.32
CA PHE A 34 -21.24 -9.94 11.29
C PHE A 34 -21.93 -10.93 12.23
N GLU A 35 -23.18 -10.67 12.60
CA GLU A 35 -23.94 -11.51 13.54
C GLU A 35 -24.58 -12.71 12.85
N PHE A 36 -25.18 -12.49 11.67
CA PHE A 36 -25.98 -13.48 10.96
C PHE A 36 -25.29 -14.04 9.71
N GLY A 37 -24.16 -13.45 9.30
CA GLY A 37 -23.41 -13.91 8.14
C GLY A 37 -22.57 -15.17 8.44
N ASP A 38 -22.20 -15.88 7.39
CA ASP A 38 -21.49 -17.16 7.49
C ASP A 38 -20.00 -17.03 7.89
N ARG A 39 -19.46 -15.81 7.97
CA ARG A 39 -18.01 -15.58 8.16
C ARG A 39 -17.70 -14.96 9.51
N PRO A 40 -16.66 -15.45 10.21
CA PRO A 40 -16.26 -14.92 11.51
C PRO A 40 -15.51 -13.58 11.42
N PHE A 41 -14.97 -13.22 10.26
CA PHE A 41 -14.24 -11.96 10.04
C PHE A 41 -14.39 -11.46 8.60
N TYR A 42 -14.16 -10.16 8.43
CA TYR A 42 -14.19 -9.50 7.13
C TYR A 42 -13.07 -8.47 6.99
N ASN A 43 -12.47 -8.40 5.80
CA ASN A 43 -11.80 -7.19 5.32
C ASN A 43 -12.77 -6.30 4.53
N VAL A 44 -12.35 -5.07 4.18
CA VAL A 44 -13.22 -4.10 3.48
C VAL A 44 -13.80 -4.67 2.19
N SER A 45 -12.99 -5.29 1.34
CA SER A 45 -13.43 -5.85 0.06
C SER A 45 -14.36 -7.07 0.24
N GLN A 46 -14.15 -7.88 1.27
CA GLN A 46 -15.01 -9.01 1.60
C GLN A 46 -16.38 -8.54 2.11
N MET A 47 -16.39 -7.53 2.98
CA MET A 47 -17.63 -6.92 3.47
C MET A 47 -18.40 -6.24 2.32
N HIS A 48 -17.69 -5.52 1.45
CA HIS A 48 -18.28 -4.94 0.24
C HIS A 48 -18.97 -6.01 -0.64
N ALA A 49 -18.31 -7.15 -0.85
CA ALA A 49 -18.87 -8.26 -1.61
C ALA A 49 -20.08 -8.91 -0.91
N ALA A 50 -20.03 -9.06 0.43
CA ALA A 50 -21.14 -9.61 1.22
C ALA A 50 -22.38 -8.71 1.17
N LEU A 51 -22.19 -7.39 1.17
CA LEU A 51 -23.25 -6.38 1.01
C LEU A 51 -23.76 -6.22 -0.44
N GLY A 52 -23.34 -7.11 -1.35
CA GLY A 52 -23.78 -7.12 -2.75
C GLY A 52 -23.16 -6.02 -3.63
N GLY A 53 -22.09 -5.37 -3.17
CA GLY A 53 -21.34 -4.36 -3.94
C GLY A 53 -22.13 -3.10 -4.29
N SER A 54 -23.19 -2.81 -3.54
CA SER A 54 -24.12 -1.69 -3.81
C SER A 54 -23.60 -0.33 -3.33
N VAL A 55 -22.54 -0.32 -2.53
CA VAL A 55 -22.00 0.84 -1.79
C VAL A 55 -20.50 0.91 -1.99
N SER A 56 -19.88 2.10 -1.94
CA SER A 56 -18.43 2.20 -2.20
C SER A 56 -17.57 1.56 -1.10
N ASP A 57 -16.37 1.09 -1.46
CA ASP A 57 -15.36 0.59 -0.51
C ASP A 57 -15.03 1.61 0.60
N ASP A 58 -15.03 2.91 0.29
CA ASP A 58 -14.80 3.99 1.25
C ASP A 58 -15.95 4.11 2.26
N THR A 59 -17.19 3.94 1.79
CA THR A 59 -18.37 3.89 2.66
C THR A 59 -18.30 2.70 3.60
N VAL A 60 -17.95 1.51 3.09
CA VAL A 60 -17.78 0.29 3.90
C VAL A 60 -16.67 0.47 4.94
N ARG A 61 -15.50 0.98 4.52
CA ARG A 61 -14.37 1.27 5.41
C ARG A 61 -14.76 2.23 6.53
N THR A 62 -15.49 3.28 6.20
CA THR A 62 -15.97 4.27 7.18
C THR A 62 -16.87 3.60 8.22
N ARG A 63 -17.83 2.77 7.79
CA ARG A 63 -18.74 2.07 8.71
C ARG A 63 -18.04 1.04 9.59
N LEU A 64 -17.09 0.29 9.05
CA LEU A 64 -16.27 -0.64 9.84
C LEU A 64 -15.45 0.10 10.90
N LYS A 65 -14.89 1.26 10.55
CA LYS A 65 -14.14 2.10 11.49
C LYS A 65 -15.05 2.65 12.60
N GLU A 66 -16.23 3.16 12.26
CA GLU A 66 -17.20 3.65 13.24
C GLU A 66 -17.64 2.55 14.23
N LEU A 67 -17.85 1.33 13.74
CA LEU A 67 -18.20 0.18 14.60
C LEU A 67 -17.05 -0.27 15.51
N ASN A 68 -15.81 -0.16 15.05
CA ASN A 68 -14.62 -0.37 15.88
C ASN A 68 -14.47 0.73 16.96
N GLU A 69 -14.68 2.00 16.59
CA GLU A 69 -14.66 3.13 17.54
C GLU A 69 -15.76 3.06 18.61
N ARG A 70 -16.79 2.23 18.40
CA ARG A 70 -17.92 2.00 19.31
C ARG A 70 -17.80 0.68 20.08
N ASP A 71 -16.64 0.03 20.04
CA ASP A 71 -16.39 -1.26 20.70
C ASP A 71 -17.39 -2.36 20.30
N VAL A 72 -17.87 -2.34 19.05
CA VAL A 72 -18.70 -3.42 18.48
C VAL A 72 -17.82 -4.40 17.72
N LEU A 73 -16.78 -3.89 17.06
CA LEU A 73 -15.81 -4.68 16.31
C LEU A 73 -14.42 -4.51 16.90
N GLN A 74 -13.64 -5.58 16.83
CA GLN A 74 -12.20 -5.54 16.99
C GLN A 74 -11.52 -5.36 15.63
N LEU A 75 -10.33 -4.75 15.65
CA LEU A 75 -9.52 -4.49 14.47
C LEU A 75 -8.11 -5.05 14.65
N GLN A 76 -7.59 -5.69 13.60
CA GLN A 76 -6.17 -6.02 13.51
C GLN A 76 -5.60 -5.70 12.14
N GLU A 77 -4.36 -5.24 12.15
CA GLU A 77 -3.54 -5.04 10.96
C GLU A 77 -2.79 -6.33 10.63
N VAL A 78 -2.90 -6.78 9.39
CA VAL A 78 -2.22 -7.95 8.83
C VAL A 78 -1.47 -7.55 7.56
N ASN A 79 -0.54 -8.40 7.08
CA ASN A 79 0.32 -8.12 5.93
C ASN A 79 -0.43 -7.64 4.67
N ASN A 80 -1.71 -7.98 4.52
CA ASN A 80 -2.53 -7.64 3.35
C ASN A 80 -3.76 -6.75 3.69
N GLY A 81 -3.69 -5.96 4.78
CA GLY A 81 -4.71 -4.95 5.11
C GLY A 81 -5.26 -5.06 6.53
N LYS A 82 -6.52 -4.64 6.69
CA LYS A 82 -7.22 -4.60 7.98
C LYS A 82 -8.33 -5.65 8.03
N ILE A 83 -8.35 -6.43 9.09
CA ILE A 83 -9.41 -7.41 9.37
C ILE A 83 -10.23 -6.94 10.57
N TYR A 84 -11.55 -7.14 10.48
CA TYR A 84 -12.53 -6.77 11.49
C TYR A 84 -13.33 -8.01 11.92
N TRP A 85 -13.66 -8.13 13.20
CA TRP A 85 -14.50 -9.20 13.76
C TRP A 85 -15.30 -8.69 14.97
N LEU A 86 -16.34 -9.42 15.40
CA LEU A 86 -17.16 -9.02 16.55
C LEU A 86 -16.36 -9.03 17.86
N ASP A 87 -16.50 -7.97 18.65
CA ASP A 87 -15.94 -7.87 19.99
C ASP A 87 -16.77 -8.68 21.01
N ARG A 88 -16.64 -10.02 20.96
CA ARG A 88 -17.24 -10.94 21.93
C ARG A 88 -16.23 -11.95 22.47
N PRO A 89 -16.34 -12.35 23.74
CA PRO A 89 -15.54 -13.44 24.31
C PRO A 89 -15.83 -14.81 23.68
N GLU A 90 -17.01 -14.97 23.09
CA GLU A 90 -17.46 -16.20 22.40
C GLU A 90 -17.14 -16.19 20.89
N SER A 91 -16.71 -15.05 20.35
CA SER A 91 -16.28 -14.96 18.95
C SER A 91 -15.06 -15.87 18.81
N SER A 92 -15.18 -16.93 18.01
CA SER A 92 -14.20 -17.99 17.84
C SER A 92 -12.93 -17.55 17.11
N TRP A 93 -12.69 -16.23 17.07
CA TRP A 93 -11.45 -15.63 16.66
C TRP A 93 -10.73 -15.06 17.88
N PRO A 94 -9.80 -15.83 18.43
CA PRO A 94 -8.48 -15.29 18.65
C PRO A 94 -7.55 -15.98 17.65
N ILE A 95 -6.64 -15.21 17.08
CA ILE A 95 -5.35 -15.78 16.67
C ILE A 95 -4.91 -16.69 17.82
N PRO A 96 -4.57 -17.97 17.56
CA PRO A 96 -4.11 -18.84 18.62
C PRO A 96 -3.03 -18.09 19.42
N PRO A 97 -3.05 -18.08 20.76
CA PRO A 97 -2.03 -17.40 21.55
C PRO A 97 -0.60 -17.92 21.27
N ASP A 98 -0.49 -19.06 20.57
CA ASP A 98 0.74 -19.71 20.11
C ASP A 98 1.15 -19.39 18.66
N VAL A 99 0.45 -18.50 17.96
CA VAL A 99 1.00 -17.93 16.72
C VAL A 99 1.73 -16.66 17.12
N GLU A 100 3.05 -16.77 17.25
CA GLU A 100 3.94 -15.63 17.07
C GLU A 100 3.45 -14.92 15.80
N VAL A 101 2.81 -13.77 15.97
CA VAL A 101 2.47 -12.89 14.85
C VAL A 101 3.81 -12.65 14.20
N GLU A 102 4.06 -13.27 13.03
CA GLU A 102 5.36 -13.18 12.38
C GLU A 102 5.76 -11.71 12.42
N PRO A 103 6.86 -11.37 13.09
CA PRO A 103 7.23 -9.98 13.30
C PRO A 103 7.20 -9.33 11.94
N LYS A 104 6.42 -8.23 11.82
CA LYS A 104 6.20 -7.42 10.61
C LYS A 104 7.35 -7.67 9.65
N SER A 105 7.10 -8.46 8.59
CA SER A 105 8.19 -8.96 7.75
C SER A 105 9.12 -7.79 7.45
N SER A 106 10.36 -7.89 7.92
CA SER A 106 11.40 -6.89 7.65
C SER A 106 11.80 -6.90 6.18
N GLU A 107 11.22 -7.82 5.40
CA GLU A 107 11.32 -7.85 3.96
C GLU A 107 10.51 -6.68 3.39
N MET A 108 11.25 -5.60 3.12
CA MET A 108 10.80 -4.48 2.33
C MET A 108 10.00 -4.96 1.10
N THR A 109 8.77 -4.46 0.97
CA THR A 109 7.93 -4.80 -0.17
C THR A 109 8.51 -4.23 -1.47
N LEU A 110 8.18 -4.84 -2.62
CA LEU A 110 8.61 -4.35 -3.93
C LEU A 110 8.17 -2.90 -4.20
N SER A 111 7.00 -2.50 -3.68
CA SER A 111 6.49 -1.13 -3.75
C SER A 111 7.33 -0.17 -2.91
N GLU A 112 7.67 -0.56 -1.68
CA GLU A 112 8.50 0.24 -0.78
C GLU A 112 9.91 0.41 -1.36
N TRP A 113 10.52 -0.69 -1.84
CA TRP A 113 11.81 -0.66 -2.51
C TRP A 113 11.85 0.30 -3.69
N ARG A 114 10.84 0.24 -4.57
CA ARG A 114 10.76 1.14 -5.73
C ARG A 114 10.56 2.60 -5.33
N SER A 115 9.90 2.85 -4.20
CA SER A 115 9.65 4.20 -3.71
C SER A 115 10.88 4.87 -3.07
N GLN A 116 11.93 4.10 -2.78
CA GLN A 116 13.15 4.65 -2.18
C GLN A 116 13.83 5.65 -3.11
N THR A 117 14.19 6.81 -2.55
CA THR A 117 14.81 7.93 -3.29
C THR A 117 16.06 7.49 -4.06
N HIS A 118 16.94 6.70 -3.44
CA HIS A 118 18.16 6.24 -4.10
C HIS A 118 17.87 5.30 -5.29
N VAL A 119 16.82 4.46 -5.23
CA VAL A 119 16.39 3.59 -6.33
C VAL A 119 15.87 4.42 -7.51
N GLN A 120 15.08 5.45 -7.23
CA GLN A 120 14.59 6.37 -8.27
C GLN A 120 15.74 7.14 -8.93
N THR A 121 16.68 7.67 -8.13
CA THR A 121 17.87 8.36 -8.64
C THR A 121 18.74 7.44 -9.49
N ALA A 122 18.93 6.19 -9.07
CA ALA A 122 19.63 5.18 -9.87
C ALA A 122 18.91 4.94 -11.20
N ALA A 123 17.59 4.72 -11.17
CA ALA A 123 16.80 4.46 -12.37
C ALA A 123 16.88 5.62 -13.38
N VAL A 124 16.74 6.86 -12.93
CA VAL A 124 16.88 8.06 -13.78
C VAL A 124 18.29 8.14 -14.38
N SER A 125 19.32 7.84 -13.58
CA SER A 125 20.70 7.86 -14.05
C SER A 125 20.95 6.79 -15.12
N ILE A 126 20.47 5.56 -14.92
CA ILE A 126 20.57 4.49 -15.93
C ILE A 126 19.87 4.91 -17.23
N LEU A 127 18.67 5.48 -17.14
CA LEU A 127 17.95 5.98 -18.32
C LEU A 127 18.72 7.07 -19.05
N ALA A 128 19.31 8.02 -18.31
CA ALA A 128 20.14 9.07 -18.88
C ALA A 128 21.39 8.49 -19.58
N ALA A 129 22.00 7.45 -19.02
CA ALA A 129 23.13 6.74 -19.62
C ALA A 129 22.75 6.08 -20.95
N ILE A 130 21.59 5.40 -20.98
CA ILE A 130 21.06 4.74 -22.18
C ILE A 130 20.77 5.77 -23.28
N LEU A 131 20.08 6.86 -22.93
CA LEU A 131 19.78 7.93 -23.88
C LEU A 131 21.05 8.62 -24.38
N GLY A 132 22.00 8.93 -23.49
CA GLY A 132 23.29 9.50 -23.86
C GLY A 132 24.04 8.60 -24.84
N THR A 133 24.08 7.29 -24.58
CA THR A 133 24.70 6.30 -25.46
C THR A 133 24.01 6.23 -26.83
N ALA A 134 22.67 6.25 -26.86
CA ALA A 134 21.91 6.28 -28.11
C ALA A 134 22.23 7.54 -28.95
N VAL A 135 22.29 8.71 -28.32
CA VAL A 135 22.66 9.97 -28.97
C VAL A 135 24.09 9.93 -29.50
N THR A 136 25.03 9.38 -28.72
CA THR A 136 26.42 9.18 -29.17
C THR A 136 26.48 8.27 -30.40
N LEU A 137 25.74 7.15 -30.42
CA LEU A 137 25.69 6.26 -31.57
C LEU A 137 25.16 6.97 -32.82
N VAL A 138 24.09 7.75 -32.69
CA VAL A 138 23.56 8.56 -33.80
C VAL A 138 24.63 9.52 -34.33
N GLY A 139 25.35 10.20 -33.45
CA GLY A 139 26.45 11.08 -33.82
C GLY A 139 27.58 10.35 -34.56
N VAL A 140 27.97 9.15 -34.09
CA VAL A 140 28.97 8.31 -34.76
C VAL A 140 28.51 7.93 -36.17
N PHE A 141 27.28 7.44 -36.34
CA PHE A 141 26.75 7.09 -37.66
C PHE A 141 26.65 8.30 -38.60
N GLN A 142 26.31 9.48 -38.07
CA GLN A 142 26.34 10.71 -38.86
C GLN A 142 27.76 11.08 -39.31
N THR A 143 28.76 10.98 -38.43
CA THR A 143 30.17 11.21 -38.83
C THR A 143 30.69 10.19 -39.84
N GLY A 144 30.13 8.97 -39.83
CA GLY A 144 30.41 7.94 -40.82
C GLY A 144 29.71 8.14 -42.18
N GLY A 145 28.89 9.19 -42.33
CA GLY A 145 28.24 9.56 -43.59
C GLY A 145 26.95 8.81 -43.91
N TYR A 146 26.36 8.09 -42.94
CA TYR A 146 25.14 7.31 -43.18
C TYR A 146 23.87 8.18 -43.28
N TYR A 147 23.80 9.27 -42.51
CA TYR A 147 22.66 10.19 -42.45
C TYR A 147 23.15 11.61 -42.19
N GLN A 148 22.35 12.63 -42.52
CA GLN A 148 22.65 14.04 -42.24
C GLN A 148 21.52 14.66 -41.41
N LEU A 149 21.87 15.15 -40.22
CA LEU A 149 20.98 15.92 -39.36
C LEU A 149 21.41 17.39 -39.38
N PRO A 150 20.50 18.33 -39.03
CA PRO A 150 20.83 19.75 -38.91
C PRO A 150 21.85 20.08 -37.81
N ILE A 151 22.05 19.15 -36.87
CA ILE A 151 23.06 19.23 -35.80
C ILE A 151 24.29 18.44 -36.26
N SER A 152 25.51 18.90 -35.98
CA SER A 152 26.71 18.16 -36.40
C SER A 152 26.89 16.86 -35.63
N GLY A 153 27.44 15.82 -36.28
CA GLY A 153 27.68 14.53 -35.63
C GLY A 153 28.64 14.65 -34.44
N GLY A 154 29.61 15.56 -34.50
CA GLY A 154 30.53 15.84 -33.39
C GLY A 154 29.84 16.46 -32.17
N GLU A 155 28.87 17.36 -32.38
CA GLU A 155 28.05 17.91 -31.29
C GLU A 155 27.18 16.83 -30.64
N LEU A 156 26.56 15.94 -31.43
CA LEU A 156 25.79 14.81 -30.91
C LEU A 156 26.65 13.86 -30.08
N ILE A 157 27.84 13.51 -30.56
CA ILE A 157 28.80 12.69 -29.79
C ILE A 157 29.13 13.36 -28.47
N THR A 158 29.42 14.67 -28.49
CA THR A 158 29.77 15.44 -27.29
C THR A 158 28.62 15.45 -26.29
N TYR A 159 27.40 15.77 -26.72
CA TYR A 159 26.23 15.78 -25.84
C TYR A 159 25.93 14.40 -25.26
N GLY A 160 26.00 13.34 -26.08
CA GLY A 160 25.78 11.98 -25.62
C GLY A 160 26.82 11.53 -24.60
N LEU A 161 28.10 11.86 -24.81
CA LEU A 161 29.18 11.56 -23.85
C LEU A 161 29.06 12.38 -22.57
N SER A 162 28.69 13.67 -22.65
CA SER A 162 28.43 14.50 -21.48
C SER A 162 27.26 13.97 -20.65
N ALA A 163 26.16 13.58 -21.30
CA ALA A 163 25.01 12.97 -20.64
C ALA A 163 25.38 11.63 -19.97
N ALA A 164 26.18 10.80 -20.64
CA ALA A 164 26.70 9.56 -20.07
C ALA A 164 27.60 9.84 -18.85
N LEU A 165 28.52 10.80 -18.91
CA LEU A 165 29.34 11.19 -17.75
C LEU A 165 28.48 11.65 -16.57
N MET A 166 27.47 12.48 -16.83
CA MET A 166 26.59 12.99 -15.79
C MET A 166 25.75 11.87 -15.15
N SER A 167 25.38 10.85 -15.92
CA SER A 167 24.70 9.66 -15.40
C SER A 167 25.55 8.88 -14.38
N TYR A 168 26.87 8.80 -14.59
CA TYR A 168 27.76 8.14 -13.62
C TYR A 168 27.82 8.91 -12.29
N VAL A 169 27.75 10.25 -12.32
CA VAL A 169 27.68 11.06 -11.10
C VAL A 169 26.37 10.77 -10.35
N GLY A 170 25.25 10.65 -11.06
CA GLY A 170 23.96 10.29 -10.47
C GLY A 170 23.95 8.89 -9.85
N LEU A 171 24.56 7.90 -10.51
CA LEU A 171 24.74 6.55 -9.97
C LEU A 171 25.60 6.55 -8.71
N PHE A 172 26.71 7.31 -8.71
CA PHE A 172 27.57 7.44 -7.55
C PHE A 172 26.83 8.08 -6.37
N ALA A 173 26.08 9.15 -6.61
CA ALA A 173 25.27 9.82 -5.60
C ALA A 173 24.19 8.88 -5.03
N SER A 174 23.53 8.09 -5.88
CA SER A 174 22.56 7.08 -5.44
C SER A 174 23.22 6.02 -4.55
N GLY A 175 24.39 5.50 -4.94
CA GLY A 175 25.15 4.56 -4.12
C GLY A 175 25.58 5.14 -2.78
N ALA A 176 26.02 6.40 -2.76
CA ALA A 176 26.34 7.10 -1.52
C ALA A 176 25.11 7.24 -0.61
N MET A 177 23.96 7.66 -1.16
CA MET A 177 22.70 7.73 -0.40
C MET A 177 22.33 6.39 0.21
N TRP A 178 22.45 5.29 -0.53
CA TRP A 178 22.14 3.94 -0.04
C TRP A 178 23.02 3.52 1.16
N ILE A 179 24.31 3.89 1.16
CA ILE A 179 25.22 3.63 2.29
C ILE A 179 24.80 4.43 3.53
N PHE A 180 24.52 5.73 3.36
CA PHE A 180 24.13 6.58 4.48
C PHE A 180 22.79 6.16 5.09
N THR A 181 21.81 5.75 4.29
CA THR A 181 20.51 5.28 4.80
C THR A 181 20.59 3.96 5.58
N GLN A 182 21.63 3.15 5.42
CA GLN A 182 21.86 1.96 6.25
C GLN A 182 22.54 2.27 7.58
N SER A 183 23.06 3.49 7.75
CA SER A 183 23.93 3.86 8.86
C SER A 183 23.19 4.50 10.03
N GLU A 184 21.88 4.74 9.92
CA GLU A 184 21.05 5.19 11.04
C GLU A 184 20.75 4.00 11.95
N PRO A 185 21.38 3.90 13.15
CA PRO A 185 21.06 2.84 14.08
C PRO A 185 19.66 3.08 14.66
N ASP A 186 18.86 2.02 14.78
CA ASP A 186 17.59 2.05 15.50
C ASP A 186 17.81 2.59 16.93
N GLU A 187 17.38 3.83 17.19
CA GLU A 187 17.40 4.46 18.51
C GLU A 187 16.49 3.74 19.54
N THR A 188 15.79 2.68 19.13
CA THR A 188 14.89 1.87 19.97
C THR A 188 15.59 0.79 20.80
N SER A 189 16.91 0.60 20.69
CA SER A 189 17.65 -0.37 21.54
C SER A 189 18.11 0.18 22.90
N LEU A 190 17.87 1.47 23.20
CA LEU A 190 18.22 2.10 24.48
C LEU A 190 16.98 2.49 25.28
N GLY A 191 16.27 1.49 25.79
CA GLY A 191 15.21 1.74 26.77
C GLY A 191 14.50 0.47 27.20
N ILE A 192 15.02 -0.18 28.24
CA ILE A 192 14.39 -0.50 29.54
C ILE A 192 15.18 -1.69 30.14
N GLU A 193 16.11 -1.38 31.04
CA GLU A 193 16.40 -2.21 32.22
C GLU A 193 15.44 -1.79 33.35
#